data_AF-A0A0G8F5N4-F1
#
_entry.id   AF-A0A0G8F5N4-F1
#
_cell.length_a   1.000
_cell.length_b   1.000
_cell.length_c   1.000
_cell.angle_alpha   90.00
_cell.angle_beta   90.00
_cell.angle_gamma   90.00
#
_symmetry.space_group_name_H-M   'P 1'
#
loop_
_entity.id
_entity.type
_entity.pdbx_description
1 polymer ?
#
loop_
_entity_poly.entity_id
_entity_poly.type
_entity_poly.pdbx_seq_one_letter_code
_entity_poly.pdbx_strand_id
1 'polypeptide(L)'
;MIDKIKNVVEDMYEDEAKHLLQSILIQLNLLEENYSEDTIKNLMDIPKQLTSNTSYIRNVKESTHVHIAFDDSTAGCLKYMLSQEEQLEERVVAFSEFFSIGPINKLHMNEGQLARQKWLVNNLTAYDSYFEDKYLPRFMETIEELHSIPIETSITIWKANNAHEHVGLCFVLAQLKDKKNIRVMNTSEASKEILKQEYDIRGTGELAPESLALIQKSFVELPYISVEKRMKFEHEWDSLSKSTKFLRVWTDNELHSVQEDYFDQFIIECAKSIGADREFLKAPRIIGEALGHVEQLVGDTFLEYRLKELIKQEVFEFEGSLNEMRFYSVKLRK
;
A
#
# COMPACT_ATOMS: atom_id res chain seq x y z
N MET A 1 1.71 0.35 -35.19
CA MET A 1 2.56 0.32 -33.98
C MET A 1 3.31 1.62 -33.81
N ILE A 2 4.03 2.11 -34.82
CA ILE A 2 4.72 3.41 -34.81
C ILE A 2 3.77 4.57 -34.47
N ASP A 3 2.58 4.65 -35.09
CA ASP A 3 1.60 5.71 -34.78
C ASP A 3 1.07 5.65 -33.34
N LYS A 4 0.95 4.44 -32.78
CA LYS A 4 0.55 4.26 -31.37
C LYS A 4 1.64 4.74 -30.42
N ILE A 5 2.91 4.47 -30.72
CA ILE A 5 4.05 4.97 -29.95
C ILE A 5 4.05 6.50 -29.98
N LYS A 6 3.84 7.08 -31.16
CA LYS A 6 3.81 8.53 -31.33
C LYS A 6 2.72 9.19 -30.46
N ASN A 7 1.50 8.67 -30.50
CA ASN A 7 0.40 9.20 -29.69
C ASN A 7 0.69 9.08 -28.19
N VAL A 8 1.20 7.93 -27.73
CA VAL A 8 1.57 7.74 -26.32
C VAL A 8 2.64 8.75 -25.88
N VAL A 9 3.63 9.01 -26.74
CA VAL A 9 4.69 9.98 -26.44
C VAL A 9 4.17 11.41 -26.42
N GLU A 10 3.23 11.77 -27.29
CA GLU A 10 2.58 13.08 -27.28
C GLU A 10 1.72 13.30 -26.02
N ASP A 11 1.11 12.23 -25.50
CA ASP A 11 0.26 12.25 -24.31
C ASP A 11 1.00 12.06 -22.97
N MET A 12 2.32 11.77 -23.01
CA MET A 12 3.14 11.59 -21.81
C MET A 12 3.47 12.94 -21.15
N TYR A 13 3.48 12.96 -19.82
CA TYR A 13 3.97 14.11 -19.08
C TYR A 13 5.48 14.30 -19.32
N GLU A 14 5.94 15.55 -19.30
CA GLU A 14 7.33 15.88 -19.63
C GLU A 14 8.34 15.16 -18.71
N ASP A 15 8.04 15.05 -17.42
CA ASP A 15 8.90 14.38 -16.45
C ASP A 15 8.90 12.85 -16.64
N GLU A 16 7.75 12.26 -16.98
CA GLU A 16 7.63 10.84 -17.30
C GLU A 16 8.44 10.49 -18.56
N ALA A 17 8.32 11.31 -19.61
CA ALA A 17 9.09 11.16 -20.84
C ALA A 17 10.60 11.29 -20.59
N LYS A 18 11.02 12.26 -19.75
CA LYS A 18 12.43 12.42 -19.35
C LYS A 18 12.95 11.23 -18.58
N HIS A 19 12.20 10.71 -17.60
CA HIS A 19 12.62 9.55 -16.82
C HIS A 19 12.69 8.28 -17.67
N LEU A 20 11.72 8.05 -18.55
CA LEU A 20 11.75 6.92 -19.47
C LEU A 20 12.95 6.99 -20.41
N LEU A 21 13.21 8.16 -21.00
CA LEU A 21 14.37 8.38 -21.86
C LEU A 21 15.67 8.17 -21.07
N GLN A 22 15.77 8.72 -19.86
CA GLN A 22 16.94 8.55 -18.99
C GLN A 22 17.19 7.07 -18.67
N SER A 23 16.13 6.32 -18.32
CA SER A 23 16.23 4.88 -18.05
C SER A 23 16.72 4.10 -19.27
N ILE A 24 16.18 4.37 -20.46
CA ILE A 24 16.60 3.72 -21.71
C ILE A 24 18.10 3.98 -21.97
N LEU A 25 18.54 5.24 -21.84
CA LEU A 25 19.93 5.62 -22.07
C LEU A 25 20.89 4.95 -21.07
N ILE A 26 20.51 4.88 -19.79
CA ILE A 26 21.31 4.19 -18.76
C ILE A 26 21.43 2.69 -19.08
N GLN A 27 20.32 2.03 -19.42
CA GLN A 27 20.33 0.60 -19.74
C GLN A 27 21.15 0.29 -21.00
N LEU A 28 21.12 1.16 -22.02
CA LEU A 28 21.96 1.03 -23.20
C LEU A 28 23.44 1.20 -22.88
N ASN A 29 23.81 2.20 -22.05
CA ASN A 29 25.20 2.38 -21.62
C ASN A 29 25.70 1.17 -20.81
N LEU A 30 24.87 0.64 -19.89
CA LEU A 30 25.21 -0.55 -19.12
C LEU A 30 25.39 -1.79 -20.00
N LEU A 31 24.66 -1.89 -21.11
CA LEU A 31 24.81 -2.97 -22.08
C LEU A 31 26.14 -2.93 -22.84
N GLU A 32 26.68 -1.73 -23.08
CA GLU A 32 28.02 -1.57 -23.67
C GLU A 32 29.11 -2.07 -22.71
N GLU A 33 28.94 -1.83 -21.41
CA GLU A 33 29.89 -2.27 -20.38
C GLU A 33 29.71 -3.74 -20.00
N ASN A 34 28.48 -4.24 -19.95
CA ASN A 34 28.11 -5.59 -19.52
C ASN A 34 26.93 -6.12 -20.35
N TYR A 35 27.22 -6.98 -21.32
CA TYR A 35 26.19 -7.62 -22.14
C TYR A 35 25.20 -8.43 -21.30
N SER A 36 23.90 -8.21 -21.52
CA SER A 36 22.80 -8.89 -20.82
C SER A 36 21.62 -9.11 -21.78
N GLU A 37 21.29 -10.37 -22.06
CA GLU A 37 20.14 -10.72 -22.89
C GLU A 37 18.81 -10.25 -22.27
N ASP A 38 18.71 -10.29 -20.94
CA ASP A 38 17.53 -9.83 -20.21
C ASP A 38 17.32 -8.32 -20.36
N THR A 39 18.40 -7.54 -20.32
CA THR A 39 18.33 -6.09 -20.53
C THR A 39 17.92 -5.77 -21.97
N ILE A 40 18.42 -6.52 -22.96
CA ILE A 40 17.99 -6.38 -24.36
C ILE A 40 16.51 -6.71 -24.52
N LYS A 41 16.04 -7.80 -23.91
CA LYS A 41 14.63 -8.20 -23.95
C LYS A 41 13.74 -7.13 -23.33
N ASN A 42 14.12 -6.59 -22.18
CA ASN A 42 13.40 -5.50 -21.50
C ASN A 42 13.30 -4.26 -22.39
N LEU A 43 14.41 -3.84 -23.03
CA LEU A 43 14.42 -2.70 -23.95
C LEU A 43 13.53 -2.95 -25.19
N MET A 44 13.52 -4.16 -25.74
CA MET A 44 12.68 -4.53 -26.88
C MET A 44 11.19 -4.59 -26.53
N ASP A 45 10.85 -4.82 -25.26
CA ASP A 45 9.46 -4.86 -24.80
C ASP A 45 8.87 -3.46 -24.52
N ILE A 46 9.69 -2.42 -24.34
CA ILE A 46 9.22 -1.05 -24.05
C ILE A 46 8.16 -0.54 -25.06
N PRO A 47 8.35 -0.63 -26.39
CA PRO A 47 7.33 -0.16 -27.34
C PRO A 47 6.01 -0.91 -27.20
N LYS A 48 6.08 -2.20 -26.88
CA LYS A 48 4.90 -3.02 -26.62
C LYS A 48 4.25 -2.57 -25.32
N GLN A 49 4.99 -2.36 -24.25
CA GLN A 49 4.48 -1.85 -22.97
C GLN A 49 3.78 -0.50 -23.13
N LEU A 50 4.44 0.46 -23.80
CA LEU A 50 3.91 1.80 -24.06
C LEU A 50 2.61 1.76 -24.88
N THR A 51 2.54 0.90 -25.89
CA THR A 51 1.38 0.82 -26.80
C THR A 51 0.34 -0.22 -26.39
N SER A 52 0.65 -1.05 -25.40
CA SER A 52 -0.27 -2.05 -24.84
C SER A 52 -1.29 -1.46 -23.88
N ASN A 53 -1.27 -0.14 -23.67
CA ASN A 53 -2.41 0.55 -23.08
C ASN A 53 -3.56 0.58 -24.09
N THR A 54 -4.35 -0.49 -24.07
CA THR A 54 -5.81 -0.35 -23.99
C THR A 54 -6.09 0.87 -23.13
N SER A 55 -6.73 1.89 -23.72
CA SER A 55 -7.06 3.15 -23.05
C SER A 55 -8.01 2.86 -21.90
N TYR A 56 -7.44 2.51 -20.75
CA TYR A 56 -8.15 2.48 -19.50
C TYR A 56 -8.75 3.87 -19.33
N ILE A 57 -10.05 3.95 -19.06
CA ILE A 57 -10.70 5.25 -18.85
C ILE A 57 -9.93 5.95 -17.72
N ARG A 58 -9.22 7.03 -18.08
CA ARG A 58 -8.38 7.78 -17.13
C ARG A 58 -9.24 8.57 -16.13
N ASN A 59 -10.51 8.81 -16.47
CA ASN A 59 -11.40 9.67 -15.71
C ASN A 59 -12.45 8.86 -14.97
N VAL A 60 -12.41 8.91 -13.64
CA VAL A 60 -13.35 8.22 -12.74
C VAL A 60 -14.82 8.57 -13.00
N LYS A 61 -15.07 9.76 -13.54
CA LYS A 61 -16.43 10.23 -13.90
C LYS A 61 -17.05 9.48 -15.07
N GLU A 62 -16.22 8.85 -15.90
CA GLU A 62 -16.64 8.09 -17.08
C GLU A 62 -16.66 6.58 -16.81
N SER A 63 -16.24 6.17 -15.61
CA SER A 63 -16.15 4.75 -15.25
C SER A 63 -17.51 4.16 -14.90
N THR A 64 -17.78 2.96 -15.40
CA THR A 64 -19.01 2.21 -15.09
C THR A 64 -18.97 1.63 -13.67
N HIS A 65 -17.77 1.31 -13.19
CA HIS A 65 -17.50 0.72 -11.88
C HIS A 65 -16.15 1.20 -11.32
N VAL A 66 -16.07 1.37 -10.00
CA VAL A 66 -14.85 1.79 -9.30
C VAL A 66 -14.44 0.75 -8.26
N HIS A 67 -13.18 0.33 -8.31
CA HIS A 67 -12.52 -0.53 -7.35
C HIS A 67 -11.66 0.33 -6.43
N ILE A 68 -11.78 0.15 -5.11
CA ILE A 68 -10.97 0.84 -4.12
C ILE A 68 -10.04 -0.18 -3.46
N ALA A 69 -8.75 0.12 -3.47
CA ALA A 69 -7.68 -0.66 -2.85
C ALA A 69 -6.88 0.22 -1.88
N PHE A 70 -6.23 -0.42 -0.90
CA PHE A 70 -5.49 0.27 0.17
C PHE A 70 -3.97 0.13 0.05
N ASP A 71 -3.47 -0.43 -1.05
CA ASP A 71 -2.05 -0.50 -1.33
C ASP A 71 -1.80 -0.58 -2.85
N ASP A 72 -0.57 -0.25 -3.25
CA ASP A 72 -0.17 -0.23 -4.66
C ASP A 72 -0.11 -1.63 -5.29
N SER A 73 0.14 -2.67 -4.50
CA SER A 73 0.23 -4.05 -4.99
C SER A 73 -1.15 -4.59 -5.36
N THR A 74 -2.14 -4.44 -4.47
CA THR A 74 -3.54 -4.74 -4.74
C THR A 74 -4.03 -3.94 -5.93
N ALA A 75 -3.75 -2.64 -5.99
CA ALA A 75 -4.18 -1.80 -7.10
C ALA A 75 -3.56 -2.23 -8.44
N GLY A 76 -2.27 -2.59 -8.46
CA GLY A 76 -1.60 -3.14 -9.63
C GLY A 76 -2.21 -4.45 -10.10
N CYS A 77 -2.48 -5.37 -9.15
CA CYS A 77 -3.11 -6.65 -9.46
C CYS A 77 -4.53 -6.49 -10.01
N LEU A 78 -5.34 -5.58 -9.44
CA LEU A 78 -6.69 -5.28 -9.94
C LEU A 78 -6.66 -4.67 -11.34
N LYS A 79 -5.78 -3.71 -11.60
CA LYS A 79 -5.63 -3.12 -12.94
C LYS A 79 -5.24 -4.17 -13.97
N TYR A 80 -4.29 -5.05 -13.62
CA TYR A 80 -3.88 -6.14 -14.49
C TYR A 80 -5.03 -7.12 -14.75
N MET A 81 -5.71 -7.57 -13.70
CA MET A 81 -6.89 -8.43 -13.78
C MET A 81 -7.97 -7.85 -14.71
N LEU A 82 -8.36 -6.59 -14.49
CA LEU A 82 -9.39 -5.91 -15.28
C LEU A 82 -8.97 -5.78 -16.76
N SER A 83 -7.68 -5.56 -17.03
CA SER A 83 -7.16 -5.57 -18.40
C SER A 83 -7.30 -6.92 -19.10
N GLN A 84 -7.12 -8.04 -18.37
CA GLN A 84 -7.22 -9.38 -18.92
C GLN A 84 -8.68 -9.80 -19.18
N GLU A 85 -9.61 -9.28 -18.39
CA GLU A 85 -11.06 -9.50 -18.54
C GLU A 85 -11.73 -8.49 -19.49
N GLU A 86 -10.93 -7.66 -20.19
CA GLU A 86 -11.40 -6.62 -21.12
C GLU A 86 -12.35 -5.56 -20.50
N GLN A 87 -12.28 -5.37 -19.17
CA GLN A 87 -13.09 -4.41 -18.40
C GLN A 87 -12.38 -3.05 -18.29
N LEU A 88 -12.14 -2.41 -19.43
CA LEU A 88 -11.31 -1.20 -19.55
C LEU A 88 -12.05 0.09 -19.12
N GLU A 89 -13.36 -0.01 -18.98
CA GLU A 89 -14.26 1.03 -18.50
C GLU A 89 -14.33 1.12 -16.97
N GLU A 90 -13.80 0.12 -16.27
CA GLU A 90 -13.72 0.11 -14.80
C GLU A 90 -12.46 0.85 -14.33
N ARG A 91 -12.49 1.40 -13.12
CA ARG A 91 -11.40 2.21 -12.56
C ARG A 91 -10.91 1.67 -11.23
N VAL A 92 -9.60 1.68 -11.00
CA VAL A 92 -8.99 1.38 -9.70
C VAL A 92 -8.47 2.66 -9.04
N VAL A 93 -9.04 3.02 -7.89
CA VAL A 93 -8.57 4.08 -6.99
C VAL A 93 -7.74 3.43 -5.87
N ALA A 94 -6.51 3.91 -5.66
CA ALA A 94 -5.55 3.30 -4.75
C ALA A 94 -5.14 4.28 -3.65
N PHE A 95 -5.38 3.92 -2.39
CA PHE A 95 -4.82 4.64 -1.25
C PHE A 95 -3.46 4.05 -0.90
N SER A 96 -2.38 4.64 -1.37
CA SER A 96 -1.00 4.20 -1.08
C SER A 96 -0.56 4.71 0.28
N GLU A 97 -1.24 4.19 1.30
CA GLU A 97 -1.23 4.71 2.66
C GLU A 97 -0.74 3.70 3.69
N PHE A 98 -0.55 4.17 4.91
CA PHE A 98 -0.21 3.34 6.06
C PHE A 98 -1.24 3.49 7.18
N PHE A 99 -2.50 3.13 6.93
CA PHE A 99 -3.61 3.34 7.89
C PHE A 99 -3.42 2.66 9.26
N SER A 100 -2.64 1.57 9.35
CA SER A 100 -2.31 0.89 10.61
C SER A 100 -1.36 1.69 11.50
N ILE A 101 -0.65 2.69 10.95
CA ILE A 101 0.36 3.48 11.68
C ILE A 101 0.14 5.00 11.54
N GLY A 102 0.79 5.77 12.41
CA GLY A 102 0.74 7.24 12.41
C GLY A 102 -0.62 7.83 12.80
N PRO A 103 -0.73 9.16 12.92
CA PRO A 103 -1.98 9.83 13.26
C PRO A 103 -2.98 9.72 12.10
N ILE A 104 -4.26 9.51 12.43
CA ILE A 104 -5.40 9.54 11.50
C ILE A 104 -6.47 10.55 11.95
N ASN A 105 -6.17 11.33 12.98
CA ASN A 105 -7.06 12.38 13.46
C ASN A 105 -7.25 13.44 12.36
N LYS A 106 -8.52 13.83 12.14
CA LYS A 106 -8.91 14.82 11.12
C LYS A 106 -8.31 14.54 9.72
N LEU A 107 -8.12 13.28 9.33
CA LEU A 107 -7.48 12.93 8.05
C LEU A 107 -8.28 13.42 6.80
N HIS A 108 -9.56 13.71 6.98
CA HIS A 108 -10.43 14.34 5.98
C HIS A 108 -10.25 15.87 5.88
N MET A 109 -9.36 16.46 6.69
CA MET A 109 -9.07 17.89 6.72
C MET A 109 -7.58 18.14 6.47
N ASN A 110 -7.24 19.25 5.80
CA ASN A 110 -5.85 19.62 5.51
C ASN A 110 -4.96 19.66 6.77
N GLU A 111 -5.48 20.11 7.91
CA GLU A 111 -4.75 20.12 9.18
C GLU A 111 -4.27 18.72 9.60
N GLY A 112 -5.15 17.73 9.54
CA GLY A 112 -4.82 16.34 9.89
C GLY A 112 -3.87 15.70 8.88
N GLN A 113 -4.04 16.00 7.59
CA GLN A 113 -3.15 15.53 6.53
C GLN A 113 -1.72 16.06 6.67
N LEU A 114 -1.57 17.36 6.97
CA LEU A 114 -0.27 17.97 7.25
C LEU A 114 0.37 17.41 8.54
N ALA A 115 -0.43 17.21 9.59
CA ALA A 115 0.05 16.59 10.83
C ALA A 115 0.55 15.17 10.58
N ARG A 116 -0.14 14.40 9.73
CA ARG A 116 0.27 13.06 9.31
C ARG A 116 1.54 13.08 8.47
N GLN A 117 1.63 13.93 7.44
CA GLN A 117 2.86 14.08 6.65
C GLN A 117 4.06 14.38 7.56
N LYS A 118 3.90 15.33 8.50
CA LYS A 118 4.95 15.68 9.46
C LYS A 118 5.34 14.48 10.32
N TRP A 119 4.39 13.66 10.77
CA TRP A 119 4.71 12.45 11.52
C TRP A 119 5.48 11.44 10.67
N LEU A 120 5.07 11.22 9.42
CA LEU A 120 5.75 10.31 8.49
C LEU A 120 7.20 10.73 8.25
N VAL A 121 7.43 12.00 7.86
CA VAL A 121 8.77 12.56 7.60
C VAL A 121 9.69 12.47 8.83
N ASN A 122 9.16 12.70 10.04
CA ASN A 122 9.99 12.73 11.24
C ASN A 122 10.32 11.34 11.81
N ASN A 123 9.50 10.33 11.53
CA ASN A 123 9.60 9.03 12.20
C ASN A 123 9.97 7.89 11.24
N LEU A 124 9.55 7.97 9.98
CA LEU A 124 9.77 6.91 9.00
C LEU A 124 10.89 7.30 8.04
N THR A 125 11.69 6.31 7.65
CA THR A 125 12.68 6.47 6.58
C THR A 125 12.05 6.09 5.25
N ALA A 126 12.20 6.94 4.23
CA ALA A 126 11.80 6.64 2.87
C ALA A 126 12.94 6.82 1.87
N TYR A 127 12.85 6.08 0.77
CA TYR A 127 13.65 6.33 -0.42
C TYR A 127 13.14 7.57 -1.17
N ASP A 128 14.05 8.28 -1.81
CA ASP A 128 13.76 9.40 -2.73
C ASP A 128 12.82 10.46 -2.16
N SER A 129 12.93 10.75 -0.86
CA SER A 129 12.14 11.77 -0.16
C SER A 129 10.62 11.61 -0.34
N TYR A 130 10.12 10.36 -0.41
CA TYR A 130 8.71 10.08 -0.71
C TYR A 130 7.74 10.79 0.26
N PHE A 131 8.02 10.79 1.56
CA PHE A 131 7.12 11.38 2.55
C PHE A 131 7.09 12.92 2.48
N GLU A 132 8.22 13.51 2.10
CA GLU A 132 8.40 14.94 1.94
C GLU A 132 7.69 15.44 0.68
N ASP A 133 7.95 14.79 -0.46
CA ASP A 133 7.64 15.37 -1.77
C ASP A 133 6.39 14.76 -2.43
N LYS A 134 6.11 13.47 -2.20
CA LYS A 134 5.13 12.71 -3.00
C LYS A 134 3.89 12.30 -2.22
N TYR A 135 4.04 12.02 -0.92
CA TYR A 135 2.96 11.48 -0.09
C TYR A 135 1.71 12.36 -0.06
N LEU A 136 1.84 13.62 0.35
CA LEU A 136 0.69 14.50 0.56
C LEU A 136 -0.05 14.86 -0.75
N PRO A 137 0.64 15.26 -1.83
CA PRO A 137 -0.02 15.49 -3.11
C PRO A 137 -0.80 14.27 -3.61
N ARG A 138 -0.19 13.08 -3.53
CA ARG A 138 -0.83 11.81 -3.93
C ARG A 138 -2.07 11.49 -3.10
N PHE A 139 -1.99 11.72 -1.78
CA PHE A 139 -3.14 11.52 -0.89
C PHE A 139 -4.29 12.48 -1.22
N MET A 140 -3.98 13.76 -1.43
CA MET A 140 -4.98 14.77 -1.81
C MET A 140 -5.65 14.44 -3.15
N GLU A 141 -4.86 14.06 -4.16
CA GLU A 141 -5.37 13.63 -5.46
C GLU A 141 -6.31 12.42 -5.32
N THR A 142 -5.95 11.43 -4.50
CA THR A 142 -6.79 10.25 -4.26
C THR A 142 -8.12 10.62 -3.58
N ILE A 143 -8.12 11.58 -2.66
CA ILE A 143 -9.35 12.08 -2.01
C ILE A 143 -10.24 12.85 -3.01
N GLU A 144 -9.63 13.68 -3.86
CA GLU A 144 -10.35 14.36 -4.93
C GLU A 144 -10.97 13.36 -5.90
N GLU A 145 -10.20 12.34 -6.29
CA GLU A 145 -10.65 11.23 -7.13
C GLU A 145 -11.86 10.53 -6.50
N LEU A 146 -11.76 10.17 -5.22
CA LEU A 146 -12.84 9.52 -4.46
C LEU A 146 -14.12 10.36 -4.41
N HIS A 147 -14.00 11.67 -4.15
CA HIS A 147 -15.15 12.57 -4.12
C HIS A 147 -15.78 12.78 -5.51
N SER A 148 -14.96 12.71 -6.57
CA SER A 148 -15.39 12.89 -7.95
C SER A 148 -16.20 11.74 -8.54
N ILE A 149 -16.20 10.56 -7.90
CA ILE A 149 -17.01 9.40 -8.32
C ILE A 149 -18.50 9.80 -8.36
N PRO A 150 -19.20 9.60 -9.49
CA PRO A 150 -20.64 9.86 -9.61
C PRO A 150 -21.48 9.04 -8.61
N ILE A 151 -22.71 9.50 -8.31
CA ILE A 151 -23.55 8.90 -7.25
C ILE A 151 -24.06 7.51 -7.67
N GLU A 152 -24.31 7.35 -8.96
CA GLU A 152 -24.83 6.15 -9.60
C GLU A 152 -23.76 5.06 -9.86
N THR A 153 -22.48 5.43 -9.87
CA THR A 153 -21.37 4.52 -10.15
C THR A 153 -21.29 3.44 -9.06
N SER A 154 -21.19 2.18 -9.48
CA SER A 154 -20.99 1.06 -8.56
C SER A 154 -19.56 1.06 -8.02
N ILE A 155 -19.41 0.73 -6.74
CA ILE A 155 -18.12 0.75 -6.04
C ILE A 155 -17.89 -0.61 -5.38
N THR A 156 -16.72 -1.20 -5.60
CA THR A 156 -16.22 -2.36 -4.85
C THR A 156 -15.02 -1.93 -4.02
N ILE A 157 -15.11 -2.06 -2.70
CA ILE A 157 -13.99 -1.83 -1.78
C ILE A 157 -13.38 -3.18 -1.42
N TRP A 158 -12.09 -3.35 -1.70
CA TRP A 158 -11.35 -4.59 -1.44
C TRP A 158 -10.67 -4.49 -0.09
N LYS A 159 -10.86 -5.52 0.75
CA LYS A 159 -10.24 -5.57 2.07
C LYS A 159 -9.93 -6.98 2.52
N ALA A 160 -8.86 -7.16 3.28
CA ALA A 160 -8.53 -8.35 4.05
C ALA A 160 -8.78 -8.11 5.55
N ASN A 161 -8.66 -9.16 6.35
CA ASN A 161 -8.78 -9.12 7.81
C ASN A 161 -7.46 -8.64 8.44
N ASN A 162 -7.09 -7.38 8.19
CA ASN A 162 -5.97 -6.71 8.83
C ASN A 162 -6.33 -5.25 9.20
N ALA A 163 -5.55 -4.68 10.11
CA ALA A 163 -5.82 -3.34 10.63
C ALA A 163 -5.73 -2.25 9.56
N HIS A 164 -4.79 -2.38 8.64
CA HIS A 164 -4.53 -1.39 7.61
C HIS A 164 -5.73 -1.23 6.66
N GLU A 165 -6.19 -2.33 6.08
CA GLU A 165 -7.30 -2.35 5.11
C GLU A 165 -8.65 -2.09 5.80
N HIS A 166 -8.83 -2.54 7.04
CA HIS A 166 -10.07 -2.28 7.79
C HIS A 166 -10.20 -0.81 8.19
N VAL A 167 -9.11 -0.16 8.64
CA VAL A 167 -9.12 1.29 8.92
C VAL A 167 -9.34 2.07 7.63
N GLY A 168 -8.70 1.65 6.52
CA GLY A 168 -8.92 2.24 5.19
C GLY A 168 -10.38 2.17 4.75
N LEU A 169 -11.04 1.00 4.93
CA LEU A 169 -12.46 0.81 4.65
C LEU A 169 -13.33 1.79 5.46
N CYS A 170 -13.09 1.91 6.76
CA CYS A 170 -13.83 2.82 7.63
C CYS A 170 -13.67 4.28 7.18
N PHE A 171 -12.43 4.69 6.86
CA PHE A 171 -12.12 6.03 6.36
C PHE A 171 -12.86 6.35 5.06
N VAL A 172 -12.74 5.46 4.07
CA VAL A 172 -13.33 5.63 2.74
C VAL A 172 -14.85 5.69 2.83
N LEU A 173 -15.49 4.80 3.59
CA LEU A 173 -16.94 4.82 3.76
C LEU A 173 -17.43 6.14 4.37
N ALA A 174 -16.68 6.71 5.31
CA ALA A 174 -16.98 8.01 5.89
C ALA A 174 -16.87 9.18 4.88
N GLN A 175 -16.10 9.02 3.80
CA GLN A 175 -16.00 10.00 2.71
C GLN A 175 -17.07 9.80 1.62
N LEU A 176 -17.54 8.57 1.40
CA LEU A 176 -18.47 8.21 0.32
C LEU A 176 -19.95 8.47 0.66
N LYS A 177 -20.27 9.51 1.43
CA LYS A 177 -21.58 9.71 2.12
C LYS A 177 -22.83 9.40 1.27
N ASP A 178 -22.99 10.08 0.14
CA ASP A 178 -24.23 9.98 -0.66
C ASP A 178 -24.27 8.76 -1.60
N LYS A 179 -23.17 8.00 -1.69
CA LYS A 179 -23.02 6.89 -2.64
C LYS A 179 -23.55 5.60 -2.02
N LYS A 180 -24.57 4.98 -2.64
CA LYS A 180 -25.26 3.80 -2.08
C LYS A 180 -24.84 2.49 -2.71
N ASN A 181 -24.30 2.51 -3.92
CA ASN A 181 -23.98 1.34 -4.72
C ASN A 181 -22.63 0.72 -4.32
N ILE A 182 -22.42 0.46 -3.03
CA ILE A 182 -21.13 0.03 -2.48
C ILE A 182 -21.18 -1.44 -2.09
N ARG A 183 -20.23 -2.23 -2.59
CA ARG A 183 -19.92 -3.59 -2.14
C ARG A 183 -18.59 -3.59 -1.39
N VAL A 184 -18.49 -4.45 -0.39
CA VAL A 184 -17.24 -4.70 0.34
C VAL A 184 -16.87 -6.15 0.12
N MET A 185 -15.70 -6.37 -0.48
CA MET A 185 -15.19 -7.68 -0.82
C MET A 185 -14.12 -8.07 0.20
N ASN A 186 -14.44 -9.03 1.08
CA ASN A 186 -13.49 -9.54 2.05
C ASN A 186 -12.64 -10.65 1.44
N THR A 187 -11.40 -10.35 1.09
CA THR A 187 -10.48 -11.27 0.42
C THR A 187 -9.96 -12.36 1.34
N SER A 188 -9.87 -12.13 2.65
CA SER A 188 -9.51 -13.17 3.62
C SER A 188 -10.61 -14.24 3.76
N GLU A 189 -11.88 -13.82 3.78
CA GLU A 189 -13.02 -14.75 3.76
C GLU A 189 -13.11 -15.48 2.42
N ALA A 190 -13.03 -14.72 1.32
CA ALA A 190 -13.09 -15.26 -0.02
C ALA A 190 -11.96 -16.25 -0.34
N SER A 191 -10.74 -16.02 0.16
CA SER A 191 -9.62 -16.93 -0.04
C SER A 191 -9.88 -18.31 0.57
N LYS A 192 -10.53 -18.37 1.75
CA LYS A 192 -10.93 -19.63 2.39
C LYS A 192 -12.06 -20.30 1.65
N GLU A 193 -13.11 -19.55 1.32
CA GLU A 193 -14.35 -20.12 0.80
C GLU A 193 -14.25 -20.52 -0.68
N ILE A 194 -13.59 -19.70 -1.50
CA ILE A 194 -13.51 -19.87 -2.96
C ILE A 194 -12.20 -20.53 -3.36
N LEU A 195 -11.08 -19.97 -2.93
CA LEU A 195 -9.76 -20.44 -3.35
C LEU A 195 -9.33 -21.68 -2.58
N LYS A 196 -10.00 -22.00 -1.47
CA LYS A 196 -9.71 -23.13 -0.58
C LYS A 196 -8.24 -23.14 -0.13
N GLN A 197 -7.68 -21.95 0.09
CA GLN A 197 -6.31 -21.85 0.60
C GLN A 197 -6.23 -22.38 2.03
N GLU A 198 -5.17 -23.14 2.32
CA GLU A 198 -4.93 -23.71 3.65
C GLU A 198 -4.24 -22.74 4.61
N TYR A 199 -3.89 -21.54 4.14
CA TYR A 199 -3.23 -20.50 4.91
C TYR A 199 -4.02 -19.19 4.86
N ASP A 200 -3.83 -18.36 5.89
CA ASP A 200 -4.39 -17.01 5.97
C ASP A 200 -3.53 -16.03 5.19
N ILE A 201 -4.16 -15.22 4.33
CA ILE A 201 -3.51 -14.07 3.70
C ILE A 201 -3.37 -12.92 4.70
N ARG A 202 -2.23 -12.23 4.70
CA ARG A 202 -2.00 -11.05 5.56
C ARG A 202 -2.69 -9.80 5.03
N GLY A 203 -2.83 -9.71 3.71
CA GLY A 203 -3.45 -8.59 3.01
C GLY A 203 -3.91 -8.95 1.61
N THR A 204 -4.75 -8.11 1.02
CA THR A 204 -5.28 -8.36 -0.33
C THR A 204 -4.16 -8.44 -1.37
N GLY A 205 -3.07 -7.68 -1.18
CA GLY A 205 -1.91 -7.66 -2.08
C GLY A 205 -1.12 -8.98 -2.17
N GLU A 206 -1.42 -9.98 -1.33
CA GLU A 206 -0.84 -11.32 -1.44
C GLU A 206 -1.57 -12.21 -2.47
N LEU A 207 -2.73 -11.77 -2.97
CA LEU A 207 -3.49 -12.52 -3.97
C LEU A 207 -3.05 -12.16 -5.39
N ALA A 208 -2.84 -13.20 -6.20
CA ALA A 208 -2.56 -13.06 -7.62
C ALA A 208 -3.79 -12.53 -8.40
N PRO A 209 -3.60 -11.84 -9.53
CA PRO A 209 -4.70 -11.32 -10.35
C PRO A 209 -5.76 -12.36 -10.72
N GLU A 210 -5.37 -13.61 -11.01
CA GLU A 210 -6.28 -14.70 -11.35
C GLU A 210 -7.17 -15.10 -10.16
N SER A 211 -6.63 -15.02 -8.94
CA SER A 211 -7.39 -15.26 -7.72
C SER A 211 -8.42 -14.15 -7.50
N LEU A 212 -8.03 -12.89 -7.71
CA LEU A 212 -8.95 -11.76 -7.62
C LEU A 212 -10.08 -11.87 -8.66
N ALA A 213 -9.79 -12.34 -9.88
CA ALA A 213 -10.79 -12.54 -10.93
C ALA A 213 -11.84 -13.57 -10.53
N LEU A 214 -11.41 -14.70 -9.95
CA LEU A 214 -12.31 -15.74 -9.44
C LEU A 214 -13.21 -15.23 -8.31
N ILE A 215 -12.63 -14.44 -7.39
CA ILE A 215 -13.37 -13.82 -6.30
C ILE A 215 -14.41 -12.84 -6.88
N GLN A 216 -14.02 -11.94 -7.79
CA GLN A 216 -14.93 -10.97 -8.41
C GLN A 216 -16.11 -11.66 -9.10
N LYS A 217 -15.84 -12.70 -9.90
CA LYS A 217 -16.87 -13.48 -10.62
C LYS A 217 -17.85 -14.16 -9.67
N SER A 218 -17.35 -14.71 -8.56
CA SER A 218 -18.18 -15.42 -7.58
C SER A 218 -19.05 -14.50 -6.74
N PHE A 219 -18.67 -13.22 -6.65
CA PHE A 219 -19.31 -12.24 -5.78
C PHE A 219 -19.94 -11.06 -6.53
N VAL A 220 -20.10 -11.16 -7.86
CA VAL A 220 -20.71 -10.11 -8.68
C VAL A 220 -22.16 -9.80 -8.26
N GLU A 221 -22.86 -10.79 -7.67
CA GLU A 221 -24.22 -10.68 -7.16
C GLU A 221 -24.32 -10.33 -5.67
N LEU A 222 -23.20 -10.03 -4.98
CA LEU A 222 -23.28 -9.59 -3.59
C LEU A 222 -24.20 -8.36 -3.49
N PRO A 223 -25.11 -8.33 -2.50
CA PRO A 223 -25.90 -7.14 -2.26
C PRO A 223 -24.98 -5.98 -1.88
N TYR A 224 -25.41 -4.77 -2.20
CA TYR A 224 -24.80 -3.57 -1.64
C TYR A 224 -24.87 -3.63 -0.10
N ILE A 225 -23.90 -2.99 0.55
CA ILE A 225 -23.87 -2.94 2.01
C ILE A 225 -25.16 -2.33 2.55
N SER A 226 -25.70 -2.90 3.62
CA SER A 226 -26.89 -2.36 4.28
C SER A 226 -26.58 -1.02 4.96
N VAL A 227 -27.62 -0.24 5.23
CA VAL A 227 -27.50 1.02 5.97
C VAL A 227 -26.91 0.78 7.35
N GLU A 228 -27.29 -0.31 8.02
CA GLU A 228 -26.78 -0.67 9.36
C GLU A 228 -25.29 -1.00 9.30
N LYS A 229 -24.85 -1.79 8.32
CA LYS A 229 -23.43 -2.13 8.15
C LYS A 229 -22.59 -0.89 7.82
N ARG A 230 -23.12 0.00 6.98
CA ARG A 230 -22.50 1.29 6.68
C ARG A 230 -22.34 2.15 7.93
N MET A 231 -23.42 2.33 8.70
CA MET A 231 -23.40 3.13 9.93
C MET A 231 -22.39 2.58 10.95
N LYS A 232 -22.23 1.26 11.03
CA LYS A 232 -21.20 0.64 11.89
C LYS A 232 -19.79 1.10 11.51
N PHE A 233 -19.42 1.05 10.24
CA PHE A 233 -18.10 1.49 9.77
C PHE A 233 -17.88 3.00 9.94
N GLU A 234 -18.90 3.81 9.68
CA GLU A 234 -18.83 5.27 9.86
C GLU A 234 -18.67 5.64 11.35
N HIS A 235 -19.36 4.93 12.25
CA HIS A 235 -19.21 5.12 13.70
C HIS A 235 -17.84 4.65 14.20
N GLU A 236 -17.34 3.54 13.67
CA GLU A 236 -15.99 3.06 13.96
C GLU A 236 -14.93 4.08 13.51
N TRP A 237 -15.09 4.69 12.33
CA TRP A 237 -14.24 5.80 11.88
C TRP A 237 -14.31 7.02 12.82
N ASP A 238 -15.50 7.41 13.28
CA ASP A 238 -15.64 8.52 14.23
C ASP A 238 -14.87 8.27 15.55
N SER A 239 -14.89 7.02 16.04
CA SER A 239 -14.07 6.61 17.19
C SER A 239 -12.57 6.63 16.88
N LEU A 240 -12.16 6.00 15.77
CA LEU A 240 -10.76 5.91 15.35
C LEU A 240 -10.13 7.27 15.10
N SER A 241 -10.85 8.16 14.43
CA SER A 241 -10.39 9.51 14.13
C SER A 241 -10.24 10.39 15.37
N LYS A 242 -10.82 10.03 16.52
CA LYS A 242 -10.61 10.71 17.81
C LYS A 242 -9.45 10.13 18.62
N SER A 243 -8.95 8.96 18.24
CA SER A 243 -7.82 8.31 18.91
C SER A 243 -6.52 9.10 18.67
N THR A 244 -5.74 9.28 19.72
CA THR A 244 -4.39 9.86 19.65
C THR A 244 -3.31 8.80 19.53
N LYS A 245 -3.66 7.51 19.52
CA LYS A 245 -2.71 6.41 19.37
C LYS A 245 -2.29 6.26 17.91
N PHE A 246 -1.00 5.99 17.69
CA PHE A 246 -0.43 5.90 16.35
C PHE A 246 -0.32 4.48 15.81
N LEU A 247 -0.55 3.42 16.61
CA LEU A 247 -0.52 2.05 16.13
C LEU A 247 -1.90 1.38 16.27
N ARG A 248 -2.32 0.66 15.23
CA ARG A 248 -3.48 -0.22 15.24
C ARG A 248 -3.10 -1.63 14.82
N VAL A 249 -3.63 -2.61 15.55
CA VAL A 249 -3.42 -4.04 15.32
C VAL A 249 -4.76 -4.74 15.18
N TRP A 250 -4.76 -5.87 14.49
CA TRP A 250 -5.92 -6.72 14.26
C TRP A 250 -5.76 -8.02 15.02
N THR A 251 -6.56 -8.22 16.06
CA THR A 251 -6.51 -9.41 16.93
C THR A 251 -7.92 -9.88 17.22
N ASP A 252 -8.15 -11.19 17.27
CA ASP A 252 -9.47 -11.78 17.54
C ASP A 252 -10.60 -11.26 16.62
N ASN A 253 -10.28 -10.96 15.36
CA ASN A 253 -11.17 -10.34 14.37
C ASN A 253 -11.68 -8.93 14.74
N GLU A 254 -10.96 -8.23 15.61
CA GLU A 254 -11.26 -6.86 16.02
C GLU A 254 -10.03 -5.94 15.87
N LEU A 255 -10.33 -4.66 15.68
CA LEU A 255 -9.33 -3.62 15.56
C LEU A 255 -9.02 -3.03 16.95
N HIS A 256 -7.74 -3.00 17.32
CA HIS A 256 -7.29 -2.42 18.57
C HIS A 256 -6.28 -1.30 18.33
N SER A 257 -6.50 -0.13 18.93
CA SER A 257 -5.49 0.92 19.01
C SER A 257 -4.56 0.67 20.20
N VAL A 258 -3.27 0.48 19.94
CA VAL A 258 -2.24 0.14 20.93
C VAL A 258 -1.16 1.23 21.02
N GLN A 259 -0.23 1.08 21.96
CA GLN A 259 0.93 1.97 22.05
C GLN A 259 1.93 1.63 20.93
N GLU A 260 2.76 2.59 20.53
CA GLU A 260 3.71 2.41 19.43
C GLU A 260 4.81 1.39 19.75
N ASP A 261 5.12 1.22 21.03
CA ASP A 261 6.10 0.25 21.55
C ASP A 261 5.57 -1.19 21.62
N TYR A 262 4.36 -1.45 21.10
CA TYR A 262 3.72 -2.77 21.15
C TYR A 262 4.61 -3.90 20.60
N PHE A 263 5.42 -3.62 19.57
CA PHE A 263 6.32 -4.60 18.95
C PHE A 263 7.76 -4.54 19.48
N ASP A 264 8.08 -3.66 20.43
CA ASP A 264 9.46 -3.44 20.87
C ASP A 264 10.06 -4.71 21.49
N GLN A 265 9.31 -5.35 22.39
CA GLN A 265 9.73 -6.61 23.01
C GLN A 265 9.89 -7.72 21.97
N PHE A 266 8.99 -7.79 20.99
CA PHE A 266 9.06 -8.74 19.89
C PHE A 266 10.31 -8.52 19.02
N ILE A 267 10.64 -7.27 18.69
CA ILE A 267 11.87 -6.91 17.95
C ILE A 267 13.13 -7.32 18.72
N ILE A 268 13.15 -7.12 20.04
CA ILE A 268 14.26 -7.55 20.91
C ILE A 268 14.43 -9.08 20.87
N GLU A 269 13.32 -9.82 20.94
CA GLU A 269 13.32 -11.28 20.87
C GLU A 269 13.81 -11.81 19.51
N CYS A 270 13.33 -11.23 18.40
CA CYS A 270 13.82 -11.52 17.06
C CYS A 270 15.31 -11.19 16.92
N ALA A 271 15.78 -10.07 17.46
CA ALA A 271 17.20 -9.73 17.42
C ALA A 271 18.04 -10.77 18.17
N LYS A 272 17.57 -11.22 19.34
CA LYS A 272 18.24 -12.24 20.14
C LYS A 272 18.25 -13.61 19.46
N SER A 273 17.15 -14.02 18.81
CA SER A 273 17.06 -15.32 18.12
C SER A 273 18.13 -15.49 17.04
N ILE A 274 18.49 -14.38 16.36
CA ILE A 274 19.50 -14.38 15.30
C ILE A 274 20.92 -13.97 15.77
N GLY A 275 21.12 -13.79 17.09
CA GLY A 275 22.45 -13.58 17.68
C GLY A 275 22.91 -12.13 17.85
N ALA A 276 22.00 -11.15 17.79
CA ALA A 276 22.32 -9.75 18.05
C ALA A 276 22.73 -9.47 19.51
N ASP A 277 22.65 -10.45 20.41
CA ASP A 277 23.18 -10.37 21.78
C ASP A 277 24.70 -10.62 21.85
N ARG A 278 25.29 -11.20 20.79
CA ARG A 278 26.70 -11.59 20.74
C ARG A 278 27.52 -10.66 19.85
N GLU A 279 26.98 -10.27 18.70
CA GLU A 279 27.68 -9.46 17.69
C GLU A 279 26.78 -8.41 17.06
N PHE A 280 27.40 -7.42 16.39
CA PHE A 280 26.67 -6.42 15.62
C PHE A 280 26.11 -7.04 14.35
N LEU A 281 24.80 -6.93 14.15
CA LEU A 281 24.10 -7.38 12.95
C LEU A 281 23.56 -6.19 12.18
N LYS A 282 23.60 -6.28 10.85
CA LYS A 282 23.00 -5.28 9.97
C LYS A 282 21.50 -5.13 10.28
N ALA A 283 21.02 -3.90 10.42
CA ALA A 283 19.62 -3.64 10.80
C ALA A 283 18.58 -4.38 9.92
N PRO A 284 18.76 -4.52 8.58
CA PRO A 284 17.82 -5.26 7.74
C PRO A 284 17.70 -6.76 8.11
N ARG A 285 18.71 -7.36 8.77
CA ARG A 285 18.61 -8.75 9.25
C ARG A 285 17.61 -8.87 10.39
N ILE A 286 17.65 -7.93 11.34
CA ILE A 286 16.73 -7.92 12.48
C ILE A 286 15.33 -7.53 12.03
N ILE A 287 15.22 -6.49 11.18
CA ILE A 287 13.94 -6.07 10.61
C ILE A 287 13.33 -7.19 9.76
N GLY A 288 14.12 -7.88 8.96
CA GLY A 288 13.66 -9.01 8.15
C GLY A 288 13.18 -10.20 8.99
N GLU A 289 13.89 -10.52 10.07
CA GLU A 289 13.45 -11.54 11.04
C GLU A 289 12.10 -11.15 11.65
N ALA A 290 11.98 -9.93 12.16
CA ALA A 290 10.74 -9.41 12.71
C ALA A 290 9.61 -9.40 11.67
N LEU A 291 9.88 -8.98 10.43
CA LEU A 291 8.89 -8.92 9.34
C LEU A 291 8.40 -10.32 8.91
N GLY A 292 9.29 -11.32 8.95
CA GLY A 292 8.93 -12.71 8.66
C GLY A 292 7.94 -13.27 9.68
N HIS A 293 8.11 -12.92 10.95
CA HIS A 293 7.36 -13.46 12.07
C HIS A 293 6.18 -12.59 12.55
N VAL A 294 6.14 -11.30 12.21
CA VAL A 294 5.04 -10.43 12.62
C VAL A 294 3.75 -10.82 11.90
N GLU A 295 2.68 -11.00 12.66
CA GLU A 295 1.35 -11.35 12.12
C GLU A 295 0.57 -10.12 11.62
N GLN A 296 1.12 -8.92 11.82
CA GLN A 296 0.47 -7.64 11.54
C GLN A 296 1.09 -6.94 10.33
N LEU A 297 0.26 -6.34 9.47
CA LEU A 297 0.69 -5.59 8.29
C LEU A 297 1.16 -4.17 8.68
N VAL A 298 2.32 -4.08 9.33
CA VAL A 298 2.95 -2.81 9.76
C VAL A 298 4.09 -2.34 8.86
N GLY A 299 4.69 -3.27 8.10
CA GLY A 299 5.78 -2.98 7.15
C GLY A 299 7.16 -2.83 7.79
N ASP A 300 8.19 -2.96 6.96
CA ASP A 300 9.61 -2.85 7.35
C ASP A 300 9.98 -1.46 7.87
N THR A 301 9.39 -0.43 7.28
CA THR A 301 9.67 0.98 7.59
C THR A 301 9.23 1.33 9.02
N PHE A 302 8.10 0.77 9.47
CA PHE A 302 7.65 0.92 10.86
C PHE A 302 8.54 0.13 11.84
N LEU A 303 8.94 -1.09 11.48
CA LEU A 303 9.87 -1.88 12.30
C LEU A 303 11.24 -1.20 12.41
N GLU A 304 11.73 -0.56 11.35
CA GLU A 304 12.94 0.27 11.39
C GLU A 304 12.76 1.46 12.34
N TYR A 305 11.64 2.15 12.27
CA TYR A 305 11.30 3.24 13.19
C TYR A 305 11.38 2.77 14.64
N ARG A 306 10.74 1.65 14.99
CA ARG A 306 10.79 1.08 16.34
C ARG A 306 12.20 0.67 16.75
N LEU A 307 12.97 0.08 15.85
CA LEU A 307 14.37 -0.25 16.12
C LEU A 307 15.21 1.02 16.43
N LYS A 308 14.99 2.12 15.70
CA LYS A 308 15.66 3.41 15.98
C LYS A 308 15.24 3.98 17.34
N GLU A 309 13.97 3.85 17.73
CA GLU A 309 13.53 4.23 19.08
C GLU A 309 14.20 3.39 20.17
N LEU A 310 14.37 2.08 19.95
CA LEU A 310 15.08 1.20 20.88
C LEU A 310 16.58 1.55 21.00
N ILE A 311 17.20 2.03 19.93
CA ILE A 311 18.56 2.60 19.98
C ILE A 311 18.57 3.88 20.84
N LYS A 312 17.61 4.79 20.65
CA LYS A 312 17.50 6.03 21.45
C LYS A 312 17.27 5.74 22.94
N GLN A 313 16.56 4.67 23.26
CA GLN A 313 16.34 4.17 24.62
C GLN A 313 17.54 3.40 25.19
N GLU A 314 18.64 3.32 24.45
CA GLU A 314 19.86 2.60 24.80
C GLU A 314 19.68 1.08 25.03
N VAL A 315 18.63 0.48 24.46
CA VAL A 315 18.42 -0.99 24.45
C VAL A 315 19.38 -1.65 23.47
N PHE A 316 19.68 -0.98 22.36
CA PHE A 316 20.67 -1.40 21.38
C PHE A 316 21.84 -0.42 21.32
N GLU A 317 23.04 -0.97 21.21
CA GLU A 317 24.21 -0.27 20.68
C GLU A 317 24.12 -0.25 19.14
N PHE A 318 24.66 0.79 18.49
CA PHE A 318 24.69 0.87 17.03
C PHE A 318 26.03 1.38 16.50
N GLU A 319 26.36 0.95 15.28
CA GLU A 319 27.50 1.42 14.50
C GLU A 319 27.05 1.82 13.09
N GLY A 320 27.66 2.87 12.53
CA GLY A 320 27.35 3.38 11.19
C GLY A 320 26.40 4.58 11.20
N SER A 321 25.57 4.70 10.17
CA SER A 321 24.66 5.84 9.97
C SER A 321 23.20 5.41 10.05
N LEU A 322 22.41 6.10 10.89
CA LEU A 322 20.96 5.86 11.05
C LEU A 322 20.10 6.43 9.91
N ASN A 323 20.70 6.89 8.81
CA ASN A 323 19.95 7.43 7.67
C ASN A 323 19.02 6.39 7.04
N GLU A 324 19.51 5.17 6.81
CA GLU A 324 18.72 4.05 6.25
C GLU A 324 19.18 2.72 6.83
N MET A 325 18.26 1.74 6.94
CA MET A 325 18.53 0.44 7.56
C MET A 325 19.82 -0.24 7.10
N ARG A 326 20.15 -0.19 5.79
CA ARG A 326 21.36 -0.83 5.26
C ARG A 326 22.69 -0.22 5.75
N PHE A 327 22.66 1.03 6.24
CA PHE A 327 23.85 1.79 6.63
C PHE A 327 24.26 1.66 8.09
N TYR A 328 23.49 0.95 8.91
CA TYR A 328 23.88 0.69 10.30
C TYR A 328 23.73 -0.76 10.71
N SER A 329 24.48 -1.11 11.74
CA SER A 329 24.38 -2.38 12.45
C SER A 329 24.03 -2.11 13.91
N VAL A 330 23.35 -3.06 14.55
CA VAL A 330 22.96 -2.96 15.95
C VAL A 330 23.33 -4.22 16.72
N LYS A 331 23.46 -4.07 18.03
CA LYS A 331 23.69 -5.16 18.98
C LYS A 331 22.92 -4.87 20.26
N LEU A 332 22.31 -5.88 20.86
CA LEU A 332 21.65 -5.73 22.17
C LEU A 332 22.67 -5.34 23.23
N ARG A 333 22.35 -4.30 24.00
CA ARG A 333 23.16 -3.86 25.12
C ARG A 333 23.05 -4.89 26.26
N LYS A 334 24.15 -5.11 26.96
CA LYS A 334 24.24 -6.09 28.07
C LYS A 334 23.54 -5.63 29.34
#